data_AF-A0A7S2DV35-F1
#
_entry.id   AF-A0A7S2DV35-F1
#
_cell.length_a   1.000
_cell.length_b   1.000
_cell.length_c   1.000
_cell.angle_alpha   90.00
_cell.angle_beta   90.00
_cell.angle_gamma   90.00
#
_symmetry.space_group_name_H-M   'P 1'
#
loop_
_entity.id
_entity.type
_entity.pdbx_description
1 polymer ?
#
loop_
_entity_poly.entity_id
_entity_poly.type
_entity_poly.pdbx_seq_one_letter_code
_entity_poly.pdbx_strand_id
1 'polypeptide(L)'
;VSAAPAQAPLAAAARHGSSAVQPPEQRSQQNRSGAGKALVVPSQEFAIRLVKTPACAKLGVDVDVGDDHLIVSHVQEEGLFAEWNRAHPESRVLPDDRVVSINRTRGNGEDLIRVCKQDVVLDMVLIRPTGPDPSGSAGSWQ
;
A
#
# COMPACT_ATOMS: atom_id res chain seq x y z
N VAL A 1 11.16 -45.81 0.77
CA VAL A 1 10.75 -45.36 2.12
C VAL A 1 12.01 -44.93 2.86
N SER A 2 12.11 -43.67 3.25
CA SER A 2 13.22 -43.11 4.05
C SER A 2 12.66 -41.81 4.63
N ALA A 3 12.11 -41.88 5.84
CA ALA A 3 12.83 -41.65 7.10
C ALA A 3 13.28 -40.18 7.22
N ALA A 4 12.46 -39.40 7.94
CA ALA A 4 12.90 -38.14 8.54
C ALA A 4 13.98 -38.42 9.61
N PRO A 5 14.77 -37.41 9.99
CA PRO A 5 14.43 -36.80 11.28
C PRO A 5 14.60 -35.28 11.34
N ALA A 6 13.82 -34.68 12.24
CA ALA A 6 13.98 -33.33 12.75
C ALA A 6 15.32 -33.15 13.49
N GLN A 7 15.85 -31.91 13.48
CA GLN A 7 16.55 -31.27 14.60
C GLN A 7 17.02 -29.85 14.24
N ALA A 8 16.49 -28.85 14.94
CA ALA A 8 17.23 -27.66 15.35
C ALA A 8 17.81 -27.95 16.75
N PRO A 9 18.93 -27.34 17.20
CA PRO A 9 18.78 -26.05 17.88
C PRO A 9 20.05 -25.13 17.94
N LEU A 10 19.78 -23.94 18.50
CA LEU A 10 20.62 -23.14 19.43
C LEU A 10 21.84 -22.34 18.94
N ALA A 11 21.80 -21.06 19.30
CA ALA A 11 22.82 -20.04 19.23
C ALA A 11 24.15 -20.41 19.92
N ALA A 12 25.26 -19.87 19.41
CA ALA A 12 26.31 -19.25 20.22
C ALA A 12 27.30 -18.49 19.33
N ALA A 13 27.45 -17.21 19.60
CA ALA A 13 28.45 -16.33 19.04
C ALA A 13 29.82 -16.60 19.66
N ALA A 14 30.88 -16.55 18.85
CA ALA A 14 32.17 -15.89 19.14
C ALA A 14 33.24 -16.30 18.12
N ARG A 15 33.82 -15.31 17.42
CA ARG A 15 35.29 -15.10 17.34
C ARG A 15 35.66 -13.90 16.46
N HIS A 16 36.08 -12.83 17.13
CA HIS A 16 37.31 -12.06 16.93
C HIS A 16 37.90 -12.00 15.50
N GLY A 17 37.95 -10.78 14.95
CA GLY A 17 38.77 -10.41 13.79
C GLY A 17 38.86 -8.89 13.65
N SER A 18 40.02 -8.33 14.02
CA SER A 18 40.37 -6.91 13.90
C SER A 18 40.37 -6.42 12.45
N SER A 19 40.06 -5.13 12.24
CA SER A 19 40.78 -4.17 11.38
C SER A 19 39.82 -3.19 10.70
N ALA A 20 39.76 -1.96 11.20
CA ALA A 20 39.60 -0.75 10.40
C ALA A 20 39.79 0.46 11.30
N VAL A 21 40.97 1.04 11.22
CA VAL A 21 41.25 2.40 11.70
C VAL A 21 40.39 3.35 10.86
N GLN A 22 39.61 4.23 11.50
CA GLN A 22 39.11 5.46 10.86
C GLN A 22 39.37 6.64 11.81
N PRO A 23 40.00 7.72 11.34
CA PRO A 23 40.34 8.90 12.16
C PRO A 23 39.11 9.78 12.45
N PRO A 24 39.13 10.56 13.54
CA PRO A 24 38.07 11.49 13.88
C PRO A 24 38.36 12.86 13.25
N GLU A 25 37.73 13.19 12.12
CA GLU A 25 37.68 14.59 11.67
C GLU A 25 36.28 15.16 11.88
N GLN A 26 36.20 15.94 12.95
CA GLN A 26 35.07 16.77 13.30
C GLN A 26 34.91 17.86 12.23
N ARG A 27 33.81 17.84 11.49
CA ARG A 27 33.28 19.07 10.89
C ARG A 27 31.95 19.41 11.56
N SER A 28 32.09 20.15 12.64
CA SER A 28 31.00 20.77 13.37
C SER A 28 30.24 21.78 12.52
N GLN A 29 28.93 21.84 12.78
CA GLN A 29 28.02 22.98 12.69
C GLN A 29 27.64 23.53 11.30
N GLN A 30 26.34 23.43 11.01
CA GLN A 30 25.42 24.56 10.87
C GLN A 30 24.41 24.28 9.74
N ASN A 31 23.27 23.65 10.07
CA ASN A 31 22.01 24.18 9.57
C ASN A 31 20.92 24.01 10.64
N ARG A 32 20.79 25.06 11.46
CA ARG A 32 19.57 25.33 12.23
C ARG A 32 18.46 25.77 11.27
N SER A 33 17.22 25.52 11.69
CA SER A 33 15.96 26.09 11.17
C SER A 33 15.47 25.39 9.89
N GLY A 34 14.26 24.88 9.78
CA GLY A 34 13.03 24.99 10.56
C GLY A 34 11.88 24.60 9.63
N ALA A 35 10.70 24.39 10.22
CA ALA A 35 9.42 24.17 9.55
C ALA A 35 9.20 22.79 8.87
N GLY A 36 8.19 22.07 9.38
CA GLY A 36 7.60 20.90 8.73
C GLY A 36 8.06 19.56 9.31
N LYS A 37 7.73 19.27 10.57
CA LYS A 37 7.39 17.89 10.93
C LYS A 37 6.10 17.56 10.17
N ALA A 38 6.21 17.26 8.88
CA ALA A 38 5.24 16.41 8.23
C ALA A 38 5.25 15.16 9.10
N LEU A 39 4.20 15.02 9.91
CA LEU A 39 3.88 13.75 10.54
C LEU A 39 3.79 12.79 9.36
N VAL A 40 4.86 12.04 9.10
CA VAL A 40 4.86 10.95 8.13
C VAL A 40 4.00 9.89 8.79
N VAL A 41 2.69 10.10 8.71
CA VAL A 41 1.72 9.05 8.98
C VAL A 41 2.07 7.96 7.99
N PRO A 42 2.38 6.72 8.43
CA PRO A 42 2.65 5.64 7.51
C PRO A 42 1.34 5.37 6.78
N SER A 43 1.17 5.96 5.61
CA SER A 43 0.07 5.66 4.73
C SER A 43 0.15 4.17 4.40
N GLN A 44 -0.88 3.41 4.76
CA GLN A 44 -0.83 1.96 4.60
C GLN A 44 -1.05 1.64 3.13
N GLU A 45 0.05 1.29 2.46
CA GLU A 45 0.04 0.82 1.08
C GLU A 45 -0.29 -0.67 1.08
N PHE A 46 -1.30 -1.07 0.30
CA PHE A 46 -1.68 -2.46 0.13
C PHE A 46 -1.98 -2.77 -1.33
N ALA A 47 -1.63 -3.98 -1.75
CA ALA A 47 -1.90 -4.45 -3.09
C ALA A 47 -3.14 -5.34 -3.10
N ILE A 48 -4.00 -5.14 -4.09
CA ILE A 48 -5.14 -6.00 -4.38
C ILE A 48 -4.98 -6.58 -5.77
N ARG A 49 -5.47 -7.80 -5.97
CA ARG A 49 -5.43 -8.46 -7.27
C ARG A 49 -6.83 -8.84 -7.70
N LEU A 50 -7.31 -8.15 -8.72
CA LEU A 50 -8.63 -8.38 -9.30
C LEU A 50 -8.48 -9.09 -10.64
N VAL A 51 -9.33 -10.08 -10.91
CA VAL A 51 -9.34 -10.84 -12.16
C VAL A 51 -10.71 -10.74 -12.79
N LYS A 52 -10.80 -10.10 -13.95
CA LYS A 52 -12.03 -10.09 -14.75
C LYS A 52 -12.30 -11.49 -15.26
N THR A 53 -13.55 -11.92 -15.11
CA THR A 53 -14.02 -13.18 -15.68
C THR A 53 -15.10 -12.89 -16.71
N PRO A 54 -15.36 -13.78 -17.68
CA PRO A 54 -16.47 -13.60 -18.62
C PRO A 54 -17.83 -13.54 -17.92
N ALA A 55 -17.94 -14.11 -16.71
CA ALA A 55 -19.13 -14.03 -15.87
C ALA A 55 -19.23 -12.69 -15.10
N CYS A 56 -18.10 -12.07 -14.75
CA CYS A 56 -18.05 -10.81 -14.03
C CYS A 56 -16.89 -9.93 -14.54
N ALA A 57 -17.20 -9.08 -15.52
CA ALA A 57 -16.26 -8.12 -16.09
C ALA A 57 -16.38 -6.71 -15.47
N LYS A 58 -17.41 -6.49 -14.62
CA LYS A 58 -17.65 -5.21 -13.95
C LYS A 58 -16.78 -5.13 -12.70
N LEU A 59 -15.96 -4.09 -12.63
CA LEU A 59 -15.16 -3.82 -11.43
C LEU A 59 -16.05 -3.49 -10.23
N GLY A 60 -17.19 -2.81 -10.46
CA GLY A 60 -18.11 -2.44 -9.39
C GLY A 60 -17.54 -1.32 -8.52
N VAL A 61 -16.78 -0.42 -9.11
CA VAL A 61 -16.16 0.71 -8.40
C VAL A 61 -16.34 1.97 -9.22
N ASP A 62 -16.65 3.07 -8.54
CA ASP A 62 -16.60 4.41 -9.07
C ASP A 62 -15.27 5.04 -8.62
N VAL A 63 -14.54 5.59 -9.58
CA VAL A 63 -13.24 6.20 -9.35
C VAL A 63 -13.20 7.59 -9.96
N ASP A 64 -12.67 8.54 -9.20
CA ASP A 64 -12.33 9.87 -9.68
C ASP A 64 -10.89 9.88 -10.19
N VAL A 65 -10.65 10.64 -11.26
CA VAL A 65 -9.34 10.72 -11.91
C VAL A 65 -8.56 11.88 -11.30
N GLY A 66 -7.61 11.55 -10.43
CA GLY A 66 -6.62 12.51 -9.94
C GLY A 66 -5.46 12.68 -10.92
N ASP A 67 -4.56 13.63 -10.61
CA ASP A 67 -3.39 13.94 -11.45
C ASP A 67 -2.49 12.72 -11.72
N ASP A 68 -2.18 11.95 -10.67
CA ASP A 68 -1.22 10.82 -10.71
C ASP A 68 -1.79 9.54 -10.06
N HIS A 69 -3.08 9.52 -9.76
CA HIS A 69 -3.74 8.42 -9.06
C HIS A 69 -5.23 8.39 -9.35
N LEU A 70 -5.89 7.28 -9.05
CA LEU A 70 -7.35 7.19 -9.04
C LEU A 70 -7.84 7.19 -7.61
N ILE A 71 -8.87 7.97 -7.31
CA ILE A 71 -9.47 8.03 -5.99
C ILE A 71 -10.73 7.18 -6.04
N VAL A 72 -10.88 6.24 -5.11
CA VAL A 72 -12.10 5.45 -5.01
C VAL A 72 -13.20 6.35 -4.44
N SER A 73 -14.19 6.69 -5.25
CA SER A 73 -15.33 7.51 -4.82
C SER A 73 -16.40 6.64 -4.17
N HIS A 74 -16.66 5.47 -4.75
CA HIS A 74 -17.69 4.56 -4.27
C HIS A 74 -17.36 3.12 -4.66
N VAL A 75 -17.61 2.17 -3.76
CA VAL A 75 -17.51 0.73 -4.05
C VAL A 75 -18.93 0.16 -4.05
N GLN A 76 -19.35 -0.39 -5.19
CA GLN A 76 -20.64 -1.05 -5.32
C GLN A 76 -20.67 -2.36 -4.52
N GLU A 77 -21.85 -2.80 -4.13
CA GLU A 77 -22.05 -4.11 -3.47
C GLU A 77 -21.88 -5.29 -4.43
N GLU A 78 -21.85 -5.03 -5.73
CA GLU A 78 -21.69 -6.01 -6.81
C GLU A 78 -20.47 -5.68 -7.68
N GLY A 79 -19.62 -6.67 -7.94
CA GLY A 79 -18.44 -6.54 -8.79
C GLY A 79 -17.18 -7.13 -8.15
N LEU A 80 -16.06 -7.02 -8.87
CA LEU A 80 -14.78 -7.58 -8.42
C LEU A 80 -14.26 -6.94 -7.12
N PHE A 81 -14.48 -5.64 -6.95
CA PHE A 81 -14.11 -4.95 -5.71
C PHE A 81 -14.95 -5.41 -4.51
N ALA A 82 -16.26 -5.64 -4.72
CA ALA A 82 -17.14 -6.16 -3.68
C ALA A 82 -16.72 -7.58 -3.24
N GLU A 83 -16.45 -8.46 -4.21
CA GLU A 83 -15.97 -9.82 -3.95
C GLU A 83 -14.64 -9.81 -3.21
N TRP A 84 -13.71 -8.94 -3.60
CA TRP A 84 -12.45 -8.75 -2.89
C TRP A 84 -12.67 -8.31 -1.45
N ASN A 85 -13.53 -7.31 -1.22
CA ASN A 85 -13.83 -6.80 0.12
C ASN A 85 -14.46 -7.87 1.03
N ARG A 86 -15.27 -8.77 0.46
CA ARG A 86 -15.87 -9.91 1.19
C ARG A 86 -14.83 -10.97 1.53
N ALA A 87 -13.89 -11.23 0.64
CA ALA A 87 -12.82 -12.22 0.84
C ALA A 87 -11.68 -11.70 1.74
N HIS A 88 -11.41 -10.40 1.70
CA HIS A 88 -10.29 -9.75 2.38
C HIS A 88 -10.76 -8.54 3.21
N PRO A 89 -11.42 -8.76 4.36
CA PRO A 89 -11.92 -7.67 5.20
C PRO A 89 -10.81 -6.77 5.76
N GLU A 90 -9.59 -7.29 5.93
CA GLU A 90 -8.41 -6.56 6.40
C GLU A 90 -7.80 -5.61 5.34
N SER A 91 -7.93 -5.95 4.06
CA SER A 91 -7.44 -5.17 2.91
C SER A 91 -8.60 -4.77 2.00
N ARG A 92 -9.78 -4.56 2.60
CA ARG A 92 -10.96 -4.10 1.89
C ARG A 92 -10.67 -2.73 1.32
N VAL A 93 -11.10 -2.49 0.10
CA VAL A 93 -11.10 -1.20 -0.56
C VAL A 93 -12.28 -0.39 -0.05
N LEU A 94 -12.01 0.83 0.37
CA LEU A 94 -12.98 1.79 0.87
C LEU A 94 -13.01 3.02 -0.04
N PRO A 95 -14.11 3.78 -0.03
CA PRO A 95 -14.07 5.13 -0.56
C PRO A 95 -12.95 5.94 0.11
N ASP A 96 -12.36 6.86 -0.63
CA ASP A 96 -11.15 7.65 -0.32
C ASP A 96 -9.80 6.91 -0.49
N ASP A 97 -9.79 5.59 -0.70
CA ASP A 97 -8.55 4.88 -1.03
C ASP A 97 -8.01 5.34 -2.40
N ARG A 98 -6.69 5.46 -2.50
CA ARG A 98 -6.02 6.00 -3.69
C ARG A 98 -5.25 4.92 -4.43
N VAL A 99 -5.69 4.59 -5.64
CA VAL A 99 -4.99 3.68 -6.54
C VAL A 99 -3.85 4.42 -7.21
N VAL A 100 -2.62 4.11 -6.80
CA VAL A 100 -1.39 4.77 -7.31
C VAL A 100 -0.69 3.96 -8.40
N SER A 101 -1.00 2.66 -8.53
CA SER A 101 -0.44 1.81 -9.57
C SER A 101 -1.37 0.66 -9.94
N ILE A 102 -1.36 0.26 -11.21
CA ILE A 102 -2.13 -0.86 -11.77
C ILE A 102 -1.23 -1.63 -12.73
N ASN A 103 -0.96 -2.90 -12.46
CA ASN A 103 -0.17 -3.82 -13.30
C ASN A 103 1.18 -3.19 -13.76
N ARG A 104 1.88 -2.54 -12.82
CA ARG A 104 3.14 -1.79 -13.02
C ARG A 104 3.02 -0.45 -13.77
N THR A 105 1.84 -0.12 -14.29
CA THR A 105 1.54 1.24 -14.76
C THR A 105 1.30 2.12 -13.53
N ARG A 106 1.94 3.27 -13.48
CA ARG A 106 1.76 4.28 -12.43
C ARG A 106 1.76 5.65 -13.08
N GLY A 107 1.16 6.60 -12.40
CA GLY A 107 1.16 7.99 -12.81
C GLY A 107 -0.21 8.43 -13.31
N ASN A 108 -0.26 8.99 -14.52
CA ASN A 108 -1.46 9.62 -15.07
C ASN A 108 -2.71 8.74 -14.94
N GLY A 109 -3.75 9.26 -14.26
CA GLY A 109 -4.97 8.50 -13.97
C GLY A 109 -5.70 8.00 -15.23
N GLU A 110 -5.57 8.71 -16.35
CA GLU A 110 -6.13 8.25 -17.63
C GLU A 110 -5.49 6.95 -18.13
N ASP A 111 -4.18 6.79 -17.94
CA ASP A 111 -3.44 5.59 -18.29
C ASP A 111 -3.83 4.42 -17.37
N LEU A 112 -4.02 4.69 -16.08
CA LEU A 112 -4.53 3.71 -15.12
C LEU A 112 -5.93 3.20 -15.54
N ILE A 113 -6.82 4.09 -15.99
CA ILE A 113 -8.14 3.71 -16.51
C ILE A 113 -8.02 2.86 -17.79
N ARG A 114 -7.08 3.17 -18.68
CA ARG A 114 -6.86 2.37 -19.90
C ARG A 114 -6.46 0.95 -19.57
N VAL A 115 -5.50 0.77 -18.67
CA VAL A 115 -5.08 -0.56 -18.18
C VAL A 115 -6.27 -1.27 -17.52
N CYS A 116 -7.03 -0.58 -16.68
CA CYS A 116 -8.27 -1.08 -16.09
C CYS A 116 -9.31 -1.55 -17.10
N LYS A 117 -9.30 -1.08 -18.36
CA LYS A 117 -10.22 -1.52 -19.41
C LYS A 117 -9.64 -2.64 -20.26
N GLN A 118 -8.35 -2.54 -20.61
CA GLN A 118 -7.66 -3.48 -21.50
C GLN A 118 -7.31 -4.81 -20.82
N ASP A 119 -6.77 -4.74 -19.60
CA ASP A 119 -6.28 -5.93 -18.91
C ASP A 119 -7.38 -6.71 -18.21
N VAL A 120 -7.21 -8.03 -18.20
CA VAL A 120 -8.08 -8.96 -17.47
C VAL A 120 -7.62 -9.09 -16.02
N VAL A 121 -6.31 -9.09 -15.79
CA VAL A 121 -5.71 -9.18 -14.45
C VAL A 121 -5.23 -7.80 -14.05
N LEU A 122 -5.78 -7.29 -12.95
CA LEU A 122 -5.52 -5.96 -12.44
C LEU A 122 -4.87 -6.09 -11.06
N ASP A 123 -3.55 -5.96 -11.03
CA ASP A 123 -2.75 -5.89 -9.81
C ASP A 123 -2.65 -4.42 -9.39
N MET A 124 -3.49 -3.98 -8.47
CA MET A 124 -3.61 -2.58 -8.08
C MET A 124 -2.92 -2.35 -6.75
N VAL A 125 -2.16 -1.26 -6.65
CA VAL A 125 -1.57 -0.79 -5.39
C VAL A 125 -2.38 0.41 -4.93
N LEU A 126 -2.98 0.29 -3.75
CA LEU A 126 -3.77 1.31 -3.11
C LEU A 126 -3.04 1.85 -1.90
N ILE A 127 -3.21 3.15 -1.68
CA ILE A 127 -2.76 3.83 -0.49
C ILE A 127 -4.01 4.24 0.29
N ARG A 128 -4.10 3.76 1.52
CA ARG A 128 -5.07 4.29 2.47
C ARG A 128 -4.48 5.56 3.09
N PRO A 129 -5.04 6.75 2.81
CA PRO A 129 -4.64 7.95 3.53
C PRO A 129 -5.02 7.73 5.01
N THR A 130 -4.02 7.60 5.87
CA THR A 130 -4.18 7.70 7.32
C THR A 130 -4.42 9.17 7.67
N GLY A 131 -5.57 9.71 7.27
CA GLY A 131 -6.13 10.93 7.88
C GLY A 131 -6.63 10.61 9.29
N PRO A 132 -6.83 11.62 10.16
CA PRO A 132 -7.58 11.40 11.39
C PRO A 132 -8.93 10.81 10.97
N ASP A 133 -9.15 9.60 11.41
CA ASP A 133 -10.39 8.86 11.29
C ASP A 133 -11.62 9.78 11.45
N PRO A 134 -12.54 9.86 10.47
CA PRO A 134 -13.88 10.36 10.77
C PRO A 134 -14.68 9.34 11.61
N SER A 135 -14.13 8.14 11.82
CA SER A 135 -14.78 7.03 12.54
C SER A 135 -14.37 6.91 14.02
N GLY A 136 -13.67 7.90 14.58
CA GLY A 136 -13.42 8.04 16.00
C GLY A 136 -13.54 9.51 16.41
N SER A 137 -14.79 9.92 16.63
CA SER A 137 -15.10 11.08 17.49
C SER A 137 -14.52 12.43 17.05
N ALA A 138 -14.77 12.86 15.81
CA ALA A 138 -14.84 14.30 15.54
C ALA A 138 -16.19 14.82 16.07
N GLY A 139 -16.13 15.56 17.16
CA GLY A 139 -17.28 15.99 17.94
C GLY A 139 -18.34 16.76 17.15
N SER A 140 -19.58 16.60 17.61
CA SER A 140 -20.63 17.61 17.69
C SER A 140 -20.70 18.62 16.55
N TRP A 141 -21.66 18.41 15.65
CA TRP A 141 -22.27 19.50 14.90
C TRP A 141 -22.70 20.61 15.88
N GLN A 142 -22.26 21.84 15.61
CA GLN A 142 -22.74 23.07 16.23
C GLN A 142 -23.39 23.91 15.15
#